data_AF-A0A529NZT2-F1
#
_entry.id   AF-A0A529NZT2-F1
#
_cell.length_a   1.000
_cell.length_b   1.000
_cell.length_c   1.000
_cell.angle_alpha   90.00
_cell.angle_beta   90.00
_cell.angle_gamma   90.00
#
_symmetry.space_group_name_H-M   'P 1'
#
loop_
_entity.id
_entity.type
_entity.pdbx_description
1 polymer ?
#
loop_
_entity_poly.entity_id
_entity_poly.type
_entity_poly.pdbx_seq_one_letter_code
_entity_poly.pdbx_strand_id
1 'polypeptide(L)' 'MGPEEFWALAGSDIDFLLVDLRLTTAPPVLGFYFQPWQRQKGLPLSGAALLKFNDVQGVARIYDNGSIVIYDVRGLHGNS' A
#
# COMPACT_ATOMS: atom_id res chain seq x y z
N MET A 1 -6.56 -7.04 -1.76
CA MET A 1 -5.39 -7.14 -2.66
C MET A 1 -5.78 -7.93 -3.90
N GLY A 2 -5.33 -7.51 -5.08
CA GLY A 2 -5.56 -8.23 -6.35
C GLY A 2 -4.47 -9.26 -6.69
N PRO A 3 -4.66 -10.11 -7.73
CA PRO A 3 -3.70 -11.16 -8.10
C PRO A 3 -2.32 -10.64 -8.53
N GLU A 4 -2.28 -9.57 -9.33
CA GLU A 4 -1.01 -8.96 -9.77
C GLU A 4 -0.19 -8.43 -8.59
N GLU A 5 -0.87 -7.79 -7.64
CA GLU A 5 -0.26 -7.26 -6.41
C GLU A 5 0.27 -8.38 -5.53
N PHE A 6 -0.48 -9.49 -5.42
CA PHE A 6 -0.02 -10.67 -4.68
C PHE A 6 1.30 -11.20 -5.25
N TRP A 7 1.35 -11.44 -6.57
CA TRP A 7 2.57 -11.99 -7.20
C TRP A 7 3.74 -11.01 -7.18
N ALA A 8 3.47 -9.70 -7.29
CA ALA A 8 4.49 -8.68 -7.15
C ALA A 8 5.13 -8.68 -5.75
N LEU A 9 4.40 -9.07 -4.71
CA LEU A 9 4.92 -9.18 -3.35
C LEU A 9 5.56 -10.55 -3.09
N ALA A 10 4.82 -11.64 -3.33
CA ALA A 10 5.26 -13.00 -3.07
C ALA A 10 6.49 -13.43 -3.88
N GLY A 11 6.61 -12.95 -5.12
CA GLY A 11 7.74 -13.23 -6.01
C GLY A 11 8.90 -12.25 -5.90
N SER A 12 8.89 -11.35 -4.92
CA SER A 12 9.92 -10.31 -4.73
C SER A 12 10.66 -10.47 -3.41
N ASP A 13 11.80 -9.79 -3.27
CA ASP A 13 12.52 -9.68 -1.99
C ASP A 13 11.99 -8.54 -1.09
N ILE A 14 10.72 -8.13 -1.28
CA ILE A 14 10.10 -7.07 -0.47
C ILE A 14 9.58 -7.67 0.83
N ASP A 15 10.15 -7.26 1.95
CA ASP A 15 9.73 -7.73 3.27
C ASP A 15 8.71 -6.84 3.95
N PHE A 16 8.71 -5.54 3.62
CA PHE A 16 7.89 -4.55 4.29
C PHE A 16 7.24 -3.56 3.32
N LEU A 17 6.00 -3.20 3.60
CA LEU A 17 5.27 -2.15 2.90
C LEU A 17 4.99 -0.99 3.85
N LEU A 18 5.34 0.22 3.43
CA LEU A 18 4.96 1.45 4.11
C LEU A 18 3.75 2.08 3.42
N VAL A 19 2.75 2.45 4.22
CA VAL A 19 1.57 3.18 3.78
C VAL A 19 1.48 4.51 4.53
N ASP A 20 1.30 5.59 3.78
CA ASP A 20 1.10 6.94 4.31
C ASP A 20 -0.37 7.36 4.17
N LEU A 21 -1.10 7.38 5.28
CA LEU A 21 -2.51 7.74 5.34
C LEU A 21 -2.76 9.23 5.16
N ARG A 22 -1.73 10.08 5.19
CA ARG A 22 -1.89 11.50 4.87
C ARG A 22 -2.31 11.71 3.42
N LEU A 23 -2.03 10.75 2.53
CA LEU A 23 -2.49 10.75 1.13
C LEU A 23 -4.03 10.67 0.99
N THR A 24 -4.74 10.38 2.08
CA THR A 24 -6.22 10.38 2.11
C THR A 24 -6.83 11.77 2.26
N THR A 25 -6.04 12.76 2.67
CA THR A 25 -6.53 14.12 2.95
C THR A 25 -5.63 15.23 2.39
N ALA A 26 -4.32 15.01 2.31
CA ALA A 26 -3.36 16.01 1.89
C ALA A 26 -3.27 16.08 0.36
N PRO A 27 -3.54 17.23 -0.28
CA PRO A 27 -3.46 17.36 -1.73
C PRO A 27 -2.02 17.17 -2.24
N PRO A 28 -1.82 16.65 -3.46
CA PRO A 28 -0.49 16.51 -4.03
C PRO A 28 0.08 17.85 -4.44
N VAL A 29 1.36 18.07 -4.13
CA VAL A 29 2.07 19.32 -4.45
C VAL A 29 2.15 19.56 -5.96
N LEU A 30 2.36 18.51 -6.75
CA LEU A 30 2.53 18.59 -8.21
C LEU A 30 1.25 18.26 -9.00
N GLY A 31 0.10 18.13 -8.32
CA GLY A 31 -1.16 17.73 -8.95
C GLY A 31 -1.31 16.21 -9.18
N PHE A 32 -0.32 15.40 -8.80
CA PHE A 32 -0.36 13.92 -8.80
C PHE A 32 0.47 13.37 -7.63
N TYR A 33 0.09 12.19 -7.11
CA TYR A 33 0.81 11.56 -5.99
C TYR A 33 2.02 10.73 -6.42
N PHE A 34 1.92 10.00 -7.53
CA PHE A 34 2.99 9.09 -7.96
C PHE A 34 3.46 9.38 -9.38
N GLN A 35 2.55 9.41 -10.35
CA GLN A 35 2.91 9.53 -11.76
C GLN A 35 1.98 10.52 -12.49
N PRO A 36 2.51 11.39 -13.37
CA PRO A 36 1.72 12.44 -14.03
C PRO A 36 0.68 11.90 -15.02
N TRP A 37 0.83 10.67 -15.50
CA TRP A 37 -0.13 10.03 -16.41
C TRP A 37 -1.28 9.29 -15.69
N GLN A 38 -1.34 9.32 -14.35
CA GLN A 38 -2.45 8.69 -13.62
C GLN A 38 -3.78 9.39 -13.87
N ARG A 39 -4.85 8.60 -14.07
CA ARG A 39 -6.21 9.14 -14.31
C ARG A 39 -6.75 9.92 -13.12
N GLN A 40 -6.40 9.54 -11.89
CA GLN A 40 -6.77 10.29 -10.69
C GLN A 40 -5.88 11.53 -10.58
N LYS A 41 -6.35 12.63 -11.18
CA LYS A 41 -5.70 13.96 -11.19
C LYS A 41 -5.71 14.60 -9.80
N GLY A 42 -4.88 14.09 -8.90
CA GLY A 42 -4.62 14.65 -7.59
C GLY A 42 -5.77 14.61 -6.59
N LEU A 43 -6.78 13.78 -6.85
CA LEU A 43 -7.80 13.46 -5.85
C LEU A 43 -7.20 12.56 -4.77
N PRO A 44 -7.43 12.84 -3.48
CA PRO A 44 -6.95 12.00 -2.39
C PRO A 44 -7.29 10.51 -2.58
N LEU A 45 -6.36 9.66 -2.16
CA LEU A 45 -6.54 8.22 -2.22
C LEU A 45 -7.54 7.79 -1.16
N SER A 46 -8.37 6.79 -1.44
CA SER A 46 -9.27 6.29 -0.41
C SER A 46 -8.49 5.51 0.65
N GLY A 47 -8.91 5.63 1.92
CA GLY A 47 -8.34 4.82 3.00
C GLY A 47 -8.45 3.32 2.71
N ALA A 48 -9.56 2.88 2.11
CA ALA A 48 -9.75 1.49 1.70
C ALA A 48 -8.69 1.01 0.68
N ALA A 49 -8.32 1.85 -0.30
CA ALA A 49 -7.29 1.51 -1.27
C ALA A 49 -5.90 1.37 -0.62
N LEU A 50 -5.60 2.23 0.35
CA LEU A 50 -4.34 2.22 1.10
C LEU A 50 -4.26 1.08 2.14
N LEU A 51 -5.40 0.71 2.73
CA LEU A 51 -5.50 -0.29 3.79
C LEU A 51 -5.99 -1.67 3.33
N LYS A 52 -6.04 -1.92 2.02
CA LYS A 52 -6.53 -3.16 1.39
C LYS A 52 -5.76 -4.44 1.77
N PHE A 53 -4.71 -4.32 2.58
CA PHE A 53 -3.85 -5.40 3.06
C PHE A 53 -4.24 -5.90 4.45
N ASN A 54 -5.12 -5.21 5.17
CA ASN A 54 -5.51 -5.56 6.54
C ASN A 54 -6.04 -6.98 6.70
N ASP A 55 -6.73 -7.48 5.67
CA ASP A 55 -7.42 -8.78 5.70
C ASP A 55 -6.69 -9.85 4.88
N VAL A 56 -5.42 -9.62 4.52
CA VAL A 56 -4.62 -10.56 3.73
C VAL A 56 -3.90 -11.53 4.66
N GLN A 57 -4.19 -12.82 4.54
CA GLN A 57 -3.46 -13.86 5.25
C GLN A 57 -1.96 -13.83 4.86
N GLY A 58 -1.07 -13.91 5.85
CA GLY A 58 0.38 -13.82 5.65
C GLY A 58 0.92 -12.38 5.63
N VAL A 59 0.05 -11.37 5.76
CA VAL A 59 0.42 -9.97 5.94
C VAL A 59 0.07 -9.52 7.36
N ALA A 60 1.03 -8.92 8.05
CA ALA A 60 0.84 -8.42 9.42
C ALA A 60 1.10 -6.92 9.49
N ARG A 61 0.18 -6.16 10.08
CA ARG A 61 0.41 -4.76 10.42
C ARG A 61 1.27 -4.68 11.68
N ILE A 62 2.56 -4.38 11.52
CA ILE A 62 3.55 -4.38 12.62
C ILE A 62 3.79 -3.01 13.23
N TYR A 63 3.37 -1.94 12.55
CA TYR A 63 3.44 -0.57 13.06
C TYR A 63 2.25 0.24 12.57
N ASP A 64 1.70 1.07 13.46
CA ASP A 64 0.65 2.03 13.15
C ASP A 64 0.71 3.19 14.15
N ASN A 65 0.84 4.42 13.65
CA ASN A 65 0.74 5.64 14.47
C ASN A 65 -0.40 6.58 14.03
N GLY A 66 -1.36 6.06 13.26
CA GLY A 66 -2.48 6.80 12.69
C GLY A 66 -2.16 7.55 11.39
N SER A 67 -0.88 7.83 11.10
CA SER A 67 -0.45 8.45 9.83
C SER A 67 0.36 7.50 8.96
N ILE A 68 1.24 6.72 9.57
CA ILE A 68 2.09 5.74 8.91
C ILE A 68 1.72 4.36 9.40
N VAL A 69 1.55 3.45 8.45
CA VAL A 69 1.33 2.03 8.68
C VAL A 69 2.49 1.28 8.02
N ILE A 70 3.03 0.28 8.72
CA ILE A 70 4.00 -0.65 8.13
C ILE A 70 3.43 -2.07 8.22
N TYR A 71 3.38 -2.74 7.07
CA TYR A 71 3.05 -4.15 6.96
C TYR A 71 4.32 -4.98 6.79
N ASP A 72 4.42 -6.08 7.53
CA ASP A 72 5.30 -7.21 7.23
C ASP A 72 4.59 -8.14 6.26
N VAL A 73 5.22 -8.41 5.11
CA VAL A 73 4.65 -9.25 4.05
C VAL A 73 5.44 -10.54 3.84
N ARG A 74 6.42 -10.84 4.69
CA ARG A 74 7.27 -12.04 4.54
C ARG A 74 6.52 -13.36 4.58
N GLY A 75 5.32 -13.36 5.18
CA GLY A 75 4.42 -14.51 5.15
C GLY A 75 3.89 -14.86 3.75
N LEU A 76 4.11 -14.01 2.74
CA LEU A 76 3.73 -14.27 1.36
C LEU A 76 4.82 -15.01 0.55
N HIS A 77 6.10 -14.90 0.93
CA HIS A 77 7.23 -15.47 0.19
C HIS A 77 7.18 -17.00 0.08
N GLY A 78 6.56 -17.68 1.06
CA GLY A 78 6.46 -19.14 1.13
C GLY A 78 5.38 -19.76 0.24
N ASN A 79 4.62 -18.95 -0.51
CA ASN A 79 3.56 -19.40 -1.42
C ASN A 79 3.95 -19.26 -2.92
N SER A 80 5.24 -19.08 -3.21
CA SER A 80 5.80 -18.90 -4.55
C SER A 80 6.26 -20.20 -5.21
#